data_AF-A0A2V9GNM5-F1
#
_entry.id   AF-A0A2V9GNM5-F1
#
_cell.length_a   1.000
_cell.length_b   1.000
_cell.length_c   1.000
_cell.angle_alpha   90.00
_cell.angle_beta   90.00
_cell.angle_gamma   90.00
#
_symmetry.space_group_name_H-M   'P 1'
#
loop_
_entity.id
_entity.type
_entity.pdbx_description
1 polymer ?
#
loop_
_entity_poly.entity_id
_entity_poly.type
_entity_poly.pdbx_seq_one_letter_code
_entity_poly.pdbx_strand_id
1 'polypeptide(L)'
;MTPKKGNDKVYRRDFINGMLIAAGAAAVGGSLPMPAYDGGTTFPCDGPIGSDPRALRGGNLPSVFNIAHWLRDNRLTFKTNSALISSSHCDSYQGSQPILADNGNYEVIIVGAGMSGCSAAYYITRQRPGTKILILDGQQTPGGNANRDDAAPIPDIASTATAYAVQPYAPFLDDIYNTTGILWQNYVVPSPFYSYYFDDMTPYVNAGTHSWNLDTYGKGLDGVPYPVNIVNDLKAARADLMNWYHKPGAPTDPADNSDPKYDYLSPMTVDSYLTETKGFHPAVSDFYTRYAVDALDGTTSQASAHTSISFLRAEYFPEFAY
;
A
#
# COMPACT_ATOMS: atom_id res chain seq x y z
N MET A 1 12.18 24.67 35.95
CA MET A 1 11.74 23.36 35.40
C MET A 1 12.89 22.39 35.53
N THR A 2 12.77 21.40 36.41
CA THR A 2 13.75 20.32 36.58
C THR A 2 13.59 19.33 35.41
N PRO A 3 14.66 19.00 34.66
CA PRO A 3 14.56 18.01 33.59
C PRO A 3 14.37 16.64 34.23
N LYS A 4 13.27 15.96 33.91
CA LYS A 4 13.11 14.52 34.19
C LYS A 4 14.20 13.78 33.41
N LYS A 5 15.23 13.28 34.11
CA LYS A 5 16.07 12.21 33.58
C LYS A 5 15.23 10.92 33.59
N GLY A 6 14.43 10.73 32.55
CA GLY A 6 13.82 9.44 32.24
C GLY A 6 14.93 8.46 31.88
N ASN A 7 15.10 7.43 32.68
CA ASN A 7 15.97 6.30 32.38
C ASN A 7 15.19 5.37 31.42
N ASP A 8 14.71 5.91 30.30
CA ASP A 8 13.79 5.27 29.35
C ASP A 8 14.57 4.33 28.41
N LYS A 9 15.45 3.52 28.99
CA LYS A 9 16.18 2.48 28.28
C LYS A 9 15.20 1.36 27.98
N VAL A 10 14.62 1.38 26.78
CA VAL A 10 13.98 0.19 26.21
C VAL A 10 15.08 -0.81 25.91
N TYR A 11 15.18 -1.90 26.69
CA TYR A 11 16.15 -2.94 26.41
C TYR A 11 15.67 -3.79 25.22
N ARG A 12 16.59 -4.44 24.49
CA ARG A 12 16.27 -5.34 23.36
C ARG A 12 15.13 -6.32 23.67
N ARG A 13 15.08 -6.82 24.92
CA ARG A 13 14.04 -7.74 25.40
C ARG A 13 12.70 -7.05 25.60
N ASP A 14 12.67 -5.79 26.03
CA ASP A 14 11.44 -5.01 26.17
C ASP A 14 10.85 -4.64 24.80
N PHE A 15 11.70 -4.33 23.82
CA PHE A 15 11.26 -4.11 22.43
C PHE A 15 10.69 -5.37 21.78
N ILE A 16 11.39 -6.51 21.90
CA ILE A 16 10.92 -7.79 21.32
C ILE A 16 9.66 -8.29 22.03
N ASN A 17 9.60 -8.21 23.36
CA ASN A 17 8.40 -8.57 24.11
C ASN A 17 7.25 -7.60 23.83
N GLY A 18 7.53 -6.31 23.67
CA GLY A 18 6.55 -5.30 23.26
C GLY A 18 5.99 -5.56 21.86
N MET A 19 6.83 -5.93 20.89
CA MET A 19 6.39 -6.34 19.56
C MET A 19 5.62 -7.67 19.58
N LEU A 20 6.00 -8.64 20.40
CA LEU A 20 5.26 -9.90 20.56
C LEU A 20 3.88 -9.69 21.21
N ILE A 21 3.77 -8.78 22.18
CA ILE A 21 2.48 -8.38 22.77
C ILE A 21 1.65 -7.56 21.77
N ALA A 22 2.27 -6.68 20.98
CA ALA A 22 1.60 -5.90 19.94
C ALA A 22 1.09 -6.80 18.79
N ALA A 23 1.89 -7.79 18.38
CA ALA A 23 1.51 -8.81 17.39
C ALA A 23 0.49 -9.81 17.94
N GLY A 24 0.46 -10.04 19.25
CA GLY A 24 -0.38 -11.05 19.89
C GLY A 24 -1.68 -10.55 20.54
N ALA A 25 -1.83 -9.27 20.92
CA ALA A 25 -2.93 -8.90 21.81
C ALA A 25 -3.51 -7.47 21.79
N ALA A 26 -2.90 -6.43 21.18
CA ALA A 26 -3.35 -5.06 21.53
C ALA A 26 -3.36 -3.95 20.45
N ALA A 27 -2.79 -4.11 19.26
CA ALA A 27 -2.75 -3.01 18.29
C ALA A 27 -3.85 -3.06 17.20
N VAL A 28 -4.65 -4.14 17.15
CA VAL A 28 -5.59 -4.37 16.02
C VAL A 28 -7.06 -4.17 16.43
N GLY A 29 -7.37 -4.12 17.73
CA GLY A 29 -8.76 -4.14 18.23
C GLY A 29 -9.59 -2.88 17.97
N GLY A 30 -8.99 -1.77 17.51
CA GLY A 30 -9.69 -0.48 17.36
C GLY A 30 -9.74 0.10 15.94
N SER A 31 -8.90 -0.37 15.02
CA SER A 31 -8.69 0.31 13.72
C SER A 31 -9.04 -0.55 12.52
N LEU A 32 -9.25 -1.85 12.72
CA LEU A 32 -9.68 -2.80 11.69
C LEU A 32 -10.65 -3.78 12.37
N PRO A 33 -11.85 -4.05 11.80
CA PRO A 33 -12.60 -5.24 12.17
C PRO A 33 -11.85 -6.45 11.59
N MET A 34 -10.70 -6.80 12.15
CA MET A 34 -10.10 -8.11 11.92
C MET A 34 -10.95 -9.09 12.71
N PRO A 35 -11.61 -10.07 12.08
CA PRO A 35 -12.22 -11.17 12.81
C PRO A 35 -11.16 -11.74 13.75
N ALA A 36 -11.49 -11.88 15.04
CA ALA A 36 -10.66 -12.68 15.93
C ALA A 36 -10.68 -14.10 15.37
N TYR A 37 -9.62 -14.47 14.64
CA TYR A 37 -9.50 -15.80 14.06
C TYR A 37 -9.33 -16.79 15.21
N ASP A 38 -10.25 -17.76 15.27
CA ASP A 38 -10.22 -18.87 16.22
C ASP A 38 -8.87 -19.60 16.11
N GLY A 39 -8.27 -19.97 17.24
CA GLY A 39 -6.99 -20.69 17.30
C GLY A 39 -7.02 -22.09 16.67
N GLY A 40 -8.17 -22.51 16.10
CA GLY A 40 -8.35 -23.72 15.31
C GLY A 40 -8.45 -23.50 13.80
N THR A 41 -8.41 -22.28 13.26
CA THR A 41 -8.45 -22.07 11.81
C THR A 41 -7.10 -22.41 11.17
N THR A 42 -7.04 -23.52 10.44
CA THR A 42 -5.92 -23.80 9.54
C THR A 42 -6.05 -22.88 8.33
N PHE A 43 -5.17 -21.89 8.22
CA PHE A 43 -5.06 -21.11 7.00
C PHE A 43 -4.46 -21.99 5.90
N PRO A 44 -5.00 -21.99 4.67
CA PRO A 44 -4.35 -22.67 3.57
C PRO A 44 -2.94 -22.09 3.41
N CYS A 45 -1.99 -22.92 2.98
CA CYS A 45 -0.70 -22.41 2.55
C CYS A 45 -0.92 -21.33 1.49
N ASP A 46 0.03 -20.40 1.41
CA ASP A 46 0.07 -19.49 0.27
C ASP A 46 -0.01 -20.34 -1.00
N GLY A 47 -0.87 -19.91 -1.93
CA GLY A 47 -1.05 -20.59 -3.20
C GLY A 47 0.25 -20.64 -4.01
N PRO A 48 0.19 -20.90 -5.32
CA PRO A 48 1.37 -21.00 -6.18
C PRO A 48 2.17 -19.68 -6.35
N ILE A 49 2.02 -18.69 -5.47
CA ILE A 49 2.65 -17.36 -5.49
C ILE A 49 4.17 -17.43 -5.68
N GLY A 50 4.84 -18.45 -5.12
CA GLY A 50 6.29 -18.67 -5.30
C GLY A 50 6.68 -19.62 -6.44
N SER A 51 5.72 -20.22 -7.13
CA SER A 51 5.97 -21.21 -8.20
C SER A 51 6.15 -20.59 -9.58
N ASP A 52 5.75 -19.32 -9.74
CA ASP A 52 5.97 -18.54 -10.95
C ASP A 52 7.29 -17.77 -10.80
N PRO A 53 8.33 -18.06 -11.61
CA PRO A 53 9.58 -17.32 -11.59
C PRO A 53 9.39 -15.80 -11.79
N ARG A 54 8.28 -15.36 -12.40
CA ARG A 54 7.95 -13.94 -12.57
C ARG A 54 7.62 -13.26 -11.24
N ALA A 55 7.04 -13.98 -10.28
CA ALA A 55 6.74 -13.46 -8.95
C ALA A 55 8.00 -13.22 -8.10
N LEU A 56 9.15 -13.76 -8.52
CA LEU A 56 10.46 -13.52 -7.91
C LEU A 56 11.22 -12.34 -8.53
N ARG A 57 10.62 -11.67 -9.52
CA ARG A 57 11.19 -10.48 -10.16
C ARG A 57 10.66 -9.20 -9.53
N GLY A 58 9.69 -9.30 -8.62
CA GLY A 58 9.00 -8.16 -8.01
C GLY A 58 9.83 -7.36 -6.99
N GLY A 59 9.13 -6.47 -6.28
CA GLY A 59 9.65 -5.69 -5.16
C GLY A 59 9.98 -6.56 -3.94
N ASN A 60 9.19 -6.40 -2.89
CA ASN A 60 9.23 -7.33 -1.76
C ASN A 60 8.91 -8.76 -2.24
N LEU A 61 9.84 -9.68 -1.97
CA LEU A 61 9.72 -11.09 -2.39
C LEU A 61 8.87 -11.86 -1.39
N PRO A 62 8.20 -12.97 -1.79
CA PRO A 62 7.40 -13.78 -0.87
C PRO A 62 8.17 -14.15 0.42
N SER A 63 9.48 -14.36 0.32
CA SER A 63 10.34 -14.69 1.45
C SER A 63 10.35 -13.64 2.57
N VAL A 64 10.16 -12.35 2.27
CA VAL A 64 10.17 -11.30 3.31
C VAL A 64 8.90 -11.31 4.17
N PHE A 65 7.82 -11.89 3.66
CA PHE A 65 6.54 -11.99 4.35
C PHE A 65 6.41 -13.25 5.21
N ASN A 66 7.28 -14.25 5.00
CA ASN A 66 7.23 -15.52 5.73
C ASN A 66 7.25 -15.37 7.25
N ILE A 67 7.91 -14.34 7.78
CA ILE A 67 7.94 -14.09 9.23
C ILE A 67 6.53 -13.86 9.80
N ALA A 68 5.66 -13.17 9.06
CA ALA A 68 4.28 -12.94 9.45
C ALA A 68 3.47 -14.24 9.42
N HIS A 69 3.71 -15.09 8.42
CA HIS A 69 3.08 -16.42 8.34
C HIS A 69 3.54 -17.33 9.49
N TRP A 70 4.83 -17.31 9.85
CA TRP A 70 5.32 -18.08 10.99
C TRP A 70 4.75 -17.57 12.32
N LEU A 71 4.51 -16.27 12.46
CA LEU A 71 3.83 -15.71 13.64
C LEU A 71 2.35 -16.13 13.68
N ARG A 72 1.62 -15.96 12.58
CA ARG A 72 0.21 -16.38 12.43
C ARG A 72 0.02 -17.86 12.78
N ASP A 73 0.91 -18.72 12.28
CA ASP A 73 0.82 -20.17 12.44
C ASP A 73 1.45 -20.67 13.76
N ASN A 74 1.86 -19.78 14.67
CA ASN A 74 2.57 -20.10 15.92
C ASN A 74 3.83 -20.96 15.72
N ARG A 75 4.51 -20.78 14.58
CA ARG A 75 5.75 -21.50 14.22
C ARG A 75 7.02 -20.80 14.68
N LEU A 76 6.95 -19.51 15.04
CA LEU A 76 8.13 -18.73 15.43
C LEU A 76 8.25 -18.62 16.95
N THR A 77 9.35 -19.11 17.52
CA THR A 77 9.68 -18.97 18.95
C THR A 77 11.03 -18.32 19.15
N PHE A 78 11.08 -17.18 19.84
CA PHE A 78 12.34 -16.50 20.15
C PHE A 78 12.97 -17.06 21.44
N LYS A 79 14.27 -17.38 21.37
CA LYS A 79 15.16 -17.65 22.51
C LYS A 79 16.24 -16.56 22.57
N THR A 80 17.04 -16.56 23.63
CA THR A 80 18.07 -15.54 23.87
C THR A 80 18.99 -15.30 22.66
N ASN A 81 19.50 -16.37 22.05
CA ASN A 81 20.49 -16.32 20.96
C ASN A 81 20.01 -17.04 19.69
N SER A 82 18.71 -17.33 19.58
CA SER A 82 18.17 -18.04 18.41
C SER A 82 16.68 -17.79 18.22
N ALA A 83 16.22 -17.82 16.99
CA ALA A 83 14.80 -17.96 16.65
C ALA A 83 14.57 -19.40 16.16
N LEU A 84 13.65 -20.12 16.81
CA LEU A 84 13.23 -21.45 16.38
C LEU A 84 12.03 -21.31 15.44
N ILE A 85 12.11 -21.95 14.27
CA ILE A 85 11.01 -22.07 13.31
C ILE A 85 10.57 -23.55 13.31
N SER A 86 9.34 -23.82 13.73
CA SER A 86 8.74 -25.16 13.64
C SER A 86 8.46 -25.53 12.18
N SER A 87 8.68 -26.80 11.83
CA SER A 87 8.44 -27.31 10.48
C SER A 87 6.97 -27.19 10.07
N SER A 88 6.72 -26.97 8.79
CA SER A 88 5.38 -26.99 8.18
C SER A 88 5.45 -27.64 6.81
N HIS A 89 4.29 -28.00 6.27
CA HIS A 89 4.15 -28.43 4.88
C HIS A 89 4.05 -27.24 3.91
N CYS A 90 3.87 -26.01 4.40
CA CYS A 90 3.69 -24.82 3.56
C CYS A 90 5.00 -24.22 3.02
N ASP A 91 6.13 -24.47 3.66
CA ASP A 91 7.43 -23.94 3.25
C ASP A 91 8.59 -24.81 3.78
N SER A 92 9.80 -24.53 3.32
CA SER A 92 11.01 -25.26 3.72
C SER A 92 11.71 -24.71 4.96
N TYR A 93 11.18 -23.66 5.61
CA TYR A 93 11.83 -23.01 6.73
C TYR A 93 11.58 -23.77 8.04
N GLN A 94 12.66 -24.21 8.67
CA GLN A 94 12.61 -24.92 9.94
C GLN A 94 13.94 -24.79 10.70
N GLY A 95 13.90 -25.20 11.98
CA GLY A 95 15.08 -25.31 12.82
C GLY A 95 15.47 -24.01 13.51
N SER A 96 16.64 -24.03 14.13
CA SER A 96 17.14 -22.93 14.95
C SER A 96 17.99 -21.98 14.10
N GLN A 97 17.50 -20.76 13.92
CA GLN A 97 18.23 -19.66 13.28
C GLN A 97 19.01 -18.88 14.34
N PRO A 98 20.32 -18.64 14.18
CA PRO A 98 21.10 -17.89 15.16
C PRO A 98 20.66 -16.43 15.20
N ILE A 99 20.48 -15.88 16.40
CA ILE A 99 20.38 -14.44 16.59
C ILE A 99 21.80 -13.96 16.89
N LEU A 100 22.41 -13.29 15.91
CA LEU A 100 23.75 -12.77 16.07
C LEU A 100 23.73 -11.58 17.04
N ALA A 101 24.69 -11.58 17.96
CA ALA A 101 24.97 -10.44 18.80
C ALA A 101 25.76 -9.42 17.98
N ASP A 102 25.16 -8.25 17.77
CA ASP A 102 25.88 -7.08 17.27
C ASP A 102 26.20 -6.18 18.46
N ASN A 103 27.49 -6.01 18.75
CA ASN A 103 28.00 -5.13 19.80
C ASN A 103 28.25 -3.71 19.28
N GLY A 104 27.80 -3.40 18.06
CA GLY A 104 27.82 -2.07 17.51
C GLY A 104 26.98 -1.10 18.35
N ASN A 105 27.56 0.04 18.69
CA ASN A 105 26.80 1.19 19.17
C ASN A 105 26.24 1.93 17.95
N TYR A 106 24.93 2.05 17.86
CA TYR A 106 24.21 2.81 16.83
C TYR A 106 23.35 3.86 17.52
N GLU A 107 23.28 5.05 16.95
CA GLU A 107 22.41 6.12 17.43
C GLU A 107 21.00 6.00 16.86
N VAL A 108 20.86 5.39 15.68
CA VAL A 108 19.59 5.16 15.01
C VAL A 108 19.59 3.76 14.42
N ILE A 109 18.49 3.03 14.63
CA ILE A 109 18.21 1.76 13.95
C ILE A 109 16.97 1.95 13.10
N ILE A 110 17.09 1.66 11.80
CA ILE A 110 16.01 1.74 10.82
C ILE A 110 15.69 0.31 10.38
N VAL A 111 14.42 -0.07 10.46
CA VAL A 111 13.94 -1.39 10.02
C VAL A 111 13.20 -1.18 8.69
N GLY A 112 13.74 -1.76 7.62
CA GLY A 112 13.35 -1.54 6.23
C GLY A 112 14.32 -0.60 5.51
N ALA A 113 14.98 -1.11 4.48
CA ALA A 113 15.78 -0.42 3.47
C ALA A 113 14.95 -0.12 2.20
N GLY A 114 13.63 0.07 2.34
CA GLY A 114 12.80 0.66 1.29
C GLY A 114 12.98 2.18 1.18
N MET A 115 12.27 2.81 0.25
CA MET A 115 12.35 4.27 0.02
C MET A 115 12.21 5.10 1.30
N SER A 116 11.28 4.75 2.20
CA SER A 116 11.08 5.44 3.47
C SER A 116 12.30 5.34 4.40
N GLY A 117 12.83 4.14 4.62
CA GLY A 117 13.98 3.93 5.51
C GLY A 117 15.28 4.50 4.94
N CYS A 118 15.51 4.38 3.64
CA CYS A 118 16.64 5.02 2.97
C CYS A 118 16.55 6.55 3.05
N SER A 119 15.35 7.13 2.87
CA SER A 119 15.13 8.57 3.01
C SER A 119 15.39 9.04 4.44
N ALA A 120 14.92 8.30 5.45
CA ALA A 120 15.20 8.60 6.85
C ALA A 120 16.72 8.61 7.12
N ALA A 121 17.45 7.59 6.66
CA ALA A 121 18.91 7.54 6.81
C ALA A 121 19.60 8.73 6.13
N TYR A 122 19.17 9.07 4.91
CA TYR A 122 19.70 10.20 4.14
C TYR A 122 19.51 11.54 4.87
N TYR A 123 18.29 11.85 5.28
CA TYR A 123 17.99 13.12 5.96
C TYR A 123 18.65 13.21 7.35
N ILE A 124 18.70 12.11 8.11
CA ILE A 124 19.43 12.07 9.40
C ILE A 124 20.91 12.36 9.19
N THR A 125 21.53 11.75 8.18
CA THR A 125 22.96 11.97 7.88
C THR A 125 23.24 13.43 7.50
N ARG A 126 22.33 14.10 6.77
CA ARG A 126 22.48 15.53 6.43
C ARG A 126 22.28 16.44 7.63
N GLN A 127 21.25 16.17 8.45
CA GLN A 127 20.93 17.01 9.62
C GLN A 127 21.91 16.80 10.77
N ARG A 128 22.45 15.59 10.91
CA ARG A 128 23.39 15.18 11.96
C ARG A 128 24.56 14.40 11.34
N PRO A 129 25.53 15.10 10.71
CA PRO A 129 26.71 14.45 10.15
C PRO A 129 27.45 13.61 11.19
N GLY A 130 27.86 12.40 10.80
CA GLY A 130 28.54 11.46 11.68
C GLY A 130 27.62 10.56 12.50
N THR A 131 26.29 10.70 12.41
CA THR A 131 25.35 9.78 13.06
C THR A 131 25.56 8.35 12.58
N LYS A 132 25.77 7.43 13.52
CA LYS A 132 25.96 6.01 13.20
C LYS A 132 24.62 5.29 13.11
N ILE A 133 24.20 4.96 11.89
CA ILE A 133 22.92 4.35 11.57
C ILE A 133 23.09 2.87 11.23
N LEU A 134 22.25 2.00 11.79
CA LEU A 134 22.06 0.61 11.34
C LEU A 134 20.76 0.51 10.56
N ILE A 135 20.80 -0.05 9.35
CA ILE A 135 19.61 -0.37 8.57
C ILE A 135 19.48 -1.90 8.50
N LEU A 136 18.31 -2.42 8.85
CA LEU A 136 17.99 -3.84 8.84
C LEU A 136 16.90 -4.10 7.79
N ASP A 137 17.13 -5.00 6.85
CA ASP A 137 16.13 -5.40 5.86
C ASP A 137 16.08 -6.93 5.71
N GLY A 138 14.92 -7.45 5.30
CA GLY A 138 14.74 -8.88 4.97
C GLY A 138 15.24 -9.24 3.57
N GLN A 139 15.47 -8.25 2.71
CA GLN A 139 16.01 -8.37 1.36
C GLN A 139 17.53 -8.25 1.33
N GLN A 140 18.13 -8.81 0.28
CA GLN A 140 19.56 -8.65 0.00
C GLN A 140 19.91 -7.26 -0.54
N THR A 141 18.97 -6.61 -1.23
CA THR A 141 19.15 -5.30 -1.85
C THR A 141 18.14 -4.28 -1.30
N PRO A 142 18.53 -3.01 -1.12
CA PRO A 142 17.58 -1.93 -0.81
C PRO A 142 16.54 -1.75 -1.92
N GLY A 143 15.42 -1.14 -1.57
CA GLY A 143 14.35 -0.77 -2.51
C GLY A 143 12.96 -1.14 -1.99
N GLY A 144 12.82 -2.25 -1.26
CA GLY A 144 11.52 -2.74 -0.80
C GLY A 144 10.57 -2.96 -1.98
N ASN A 145 9.42 -2.28 -1.97
CA ASN A 145 8.47 -2.27 -3.10
C ASN A 145 8.92 -1.43 -4.31
N ALA A 146 10.16 -0.95 -4.37
CA ALA A 146 10.70 -0.16 -5.48
C ALA A 146 11.91 -0.87 -6.13
N ASN A 147 11.72 -2.14 -6.49
CA ASN A 147 12.76 -2.92 -7.16
C ASN A 147 12.73 -2.70 -8.67
N ARG A 148 13.83 -3.07 -9.34
CA ARG A 148 14.02 -2.94 -10.77
C ARG A 148 14.45 -4.26 -11.39
N ASP A 149 14.31 -4.34 -12.70
CA ASP A 149 14.78 -5.46 -13.49
C ASP A 149 15.37 -5.00 -14.82
N ASP A 150 16.62 -5.38 -15.00
CA ASP A 150 17.49 -5.11 -16.13
C ASP A 150 17.93 -6.41 -16.83
N ALA A 151 17.32 -7.55 -16.48
CA ALA A 151 17.65 -8.83 -17.06
C ALA A 151 17.07 -8.95 -18.49
N ALA A 152 17.88 -9.50 -19.39
CA ALA A 152 17.41 -9.85 -20.73
C ALA A 152 16.13 -10.73 -20.65
N PRO A 153 15.12 -10.49 -21.51
CA PRO A 153 15.17 -9.69 -22.73
C PRO A 153 14.61 -8.26 -22.57
N ILE A 154 14.47 -7.72 -21.35
CA ILE A 154 13.89 -6.38 -21.19
C ILE A 154 14.80 -5.36 -21.87
N PRO A 155 14.28 -4.53 -22.80
CA PRO A 155 15.10 -3.62 -23.60
C PRO A 155 15.65 -2.43 -22.79
N ASP A 156 15.13 -2.20 -21.60
CA ASP A 156 15.47 -1.09 -20.71
C ASP A 156 15.26 -1.49 -19.24
N ILE A 157 15.67 -0.64 -18.30
CA ILE A 157 15.42 -0.89 -16.87
C ILE A 157 13.91 -0.76 -16.59
N ALA A 158 13.26 -1.85 -16.20
CA ALA A 158 11.86 -1.85 -15.81
C ALA A 158 11.71 -1.75 -14.28
N SER A 159 10.75 -0.95 -13.80
CA SER A 159 10.26 -1.11 -12.43
C SER A 159 9.52 -2.45 -12.34
N THR A 160 9.76 -3.22 -11.29
CA THR A 160 9.09 -4.52 -11.08
C THR A 160 8.12 -4.54 -9.93
N ALA A 161 7.75 -3.37 -9.42
CA ALA A 161 6.95 -3.27 -8.22
C ALA A 161 6.04 -2.05 -8.26
N THR A 162 5.23 -1.85 -7.22
CA THR A 162 4.20 -0.80 -7.12
C THR A 162 4.77 0.62 -6.92
N ALA A 163 6.06 0.83 -7.19
CA ALA A 163 6.68 2.14 -7.16
C ALA A 163 6.82 2.69 -8.58
N TYR A 164 6.24 3.87 -8.77
CA TYR A 164 6.37 4.68 -9.98
C TYR A 164 6.77 6.11 -9.58
N ALA A 165 7.35 6.84 -10.53
CA ALA A 165 7.59 8.26 -10.34
C ALA A 165 6.25 9.00 -10.44
N VAL A 166 6.00 9.91 -9.52
CA VAL A 166 4.88 10.86 -9.55
C VAL A 166 5.45 12.25 -9.68
N GLN A 167 4.66 13.20 -10.18
CA GLN A 167 5.07 14.60 -10.10
C GLN A 167 5.33 14.98 -8.63
N PRO A 168 6.45 15.66 -8.34
CA PRO A 168 6.72 16.16 -7.01
C PRO A 168 5.60 17.08 -6.52
N TYR A 169 4.92 16.66 -5.45
CA TYR A 169 3.88 17.43 -4.78
C TYR A 169 4.36 18.04 -3.45
N ALA A 170 5.61 17.77 -3.06
CA ALA A 170 6.19 18.23 -1.81
C ALA A 170 7.70 18.45 -1.92
N PRO A 171 8.29 19.41 -1.16
CA PRO A 171 9.72 19.73 -1.25
C PRO A 171 10.67 18.55 -0.97
N PHE A 172 10.26 17.58 -0.15
CA PHE A 172 11.08 16.40 0.13
C PHE A 172 11.21 15.49 -1.10
N LEU A 173 10.20 15.46 -1.97
CA LEU A 173 10.19 14.65 -3.17
C LEU A 173 11.06 15.31 -4.25
N ASP A 174 11.00 16.65 -4.35
CA ASP A 174 11.95 17.44 -5.16
C ASP A 174 13.40 17.19 -4.75
N ASP A 175 13.73 17.25 -3.46
CA ASP A 175 15.10 17.00 -2.97
C ASP A 175 15.55 15.57 -3.30
N ILE A 176 14.69 14.57 -3.12
CA ILE A 176 14.98 13.17 -3.47
C ILE A 176 15.23 13.03 -4.98
N TYR A 177 14.36 13.57 -5.83
CA TYR A 177 14.50 13.44 -7.29
C TYR A 177 15.76 14.14 -7.80
N ASN A 178 16.03 15.35 -7.31
CA ASN A 178 17.24 16.09 -7.66
C ASN A 178 18.52 15.36 -7.19
N THR A 179 18.50 14.79 -5.99
CA THR A 179 19.65 14.07 -5.42
C THR A 179 19.92 12.76 -6.16
N THR A 180 18.87 12.06 -6.58
CA THR A 180 18.96 10.75 -7.26
C THR A 180 19.13 10.87 -8.77
N GLY A 181 18.91 12.06 -9.34
CA GLY A 181 18.96 12.30 -10.78
C GLY A 181 17.72 11.81 -11.54
N ILE A 182 16.59 11.64 -10.86
CA ILE A 182 15.32 11.24 -11.50
C ILE A 182 14.76 12.42 -12.30
N LEU A 183 14.75 12.27 -13.63
CA LEU A 183 14.23 13.25 -14.58
C LEU A 183 12.76 12.94 -14.96
N TRP A 184 11.86 12.97 -13.98
CA TRP A 184 10.45 12.57 -14.15
C TRP A 184 9.73 13.31 -15.30
N GLN A 185 10.09 14.58 -15.54
CA GLN A 185 9.52 15.42 -16.59
C GLN A 185 9.71 14.83 -18.00
N ASN A 186 10.75 14.04 -18.24
CA ASN A 186 11.00 13.40 -19.54
C ASN A 186 9.99 12.30 -19.87
N TYR A 187 9.24 11.82 -18.88
CA TYR A 187 8.32 10.68 -18.99
C TYR A 187 6.85 11.08 -18.81
N VAL A 188 6.57 12.38 -18.74
CA VAL A 188 5.19 12.89 -18.59
C VAL A 188 4.39 12.62 -19.86
N VAL A 189 3.23 12.00 -19.69
CA VAL A 189 2.20 11.87 -20.73
C VAL A 189 1.09 12.87 -20.40
N PRO A 190 1.05 14.05 -21.06
CA PRO A 190 0.18 15.15 -20.63
C PRO A 190 -1.31 14.89 -20.92
N SER A 191 -1.62 14.06 -21.92
CA SER A 191 -2.98 13.69 -22.29
C SER A 191 -3.01 12.55 -23.33
N PRO A 192 -4.08 11.72 -23.37
CA PRO A 192 -5.13 11.61 -22.37
C PRO A 192 -4.62 10.93 -21.10
N PHE A 193 -5.19 11.27 -19.93
CA PHE A 193 -4.71 10.72 -18.65
C PHE A 193 -5.24 9.30 -18.43
N TYR A 194 -6.56 9.16 -18.24
CA TYR A 194 -7.22 7.85 -18.10
C TYR A 194 -7.89 7.44 -19.40
N SER A 195 -7.53 6.29 -19.98
CA SER A 195 -8.20 5.76 -21.17
C SER A 195 -8.55 4.30 -20.97
N TYR A 196 -9.82 3.94 -21.11
CA TYR A 196 -10.31 2.59 -20.87
C TYR A 196 -10.77 1.95 -22.18
N TYR A 197 -10.40 0.70 -22.39
CA TYR A 197 -10.97 -0.13 -23.45
C TYR A 197 -12.22 -0.82 -22.92
N PHE A 198 -13.31 -0.71 -23.67
CA PHE A 198 -14.58 -1.36 -23.36
C PHE A 198 -14.85 -2.43 -24.40
N ASP A 199 -15.25 -3.60 -23.94
CA ASP A 199 -15.60 -4.77 -24.75
C ASP A 199 -16.85 -5.47 -24.21
N ASP A 200 -17.32 -6.51 -24.90
CA ASP A 200 -18.48 -7.31 -24.48
C ASP A 200 -18.28 -8.04 -23.13
N MET A 201 -17.07 -8.07 -22.55
CA MET A 201 -16.81 -8.61 -21.21
C MET A 201 -17.00 -7.55 -20.11
N THR A 202 -17.12 -6.28 -20.49
CA THR A 202 -17.34 -5.18 -19.56
C THR A 202 -18.77 -5.20 -19.04
N PRO A 203 -19.00 -5.36 -17.72
CA PRO A 203 -20.35 -5.43 -17.17
C PRO A 203 -21.20 -4.22 -17.53
N TYR A 204 -22.45 -4.45 -17.92
CA TYR A 204 -23.46 -3.42 -18.23
C TYR A 204 -23.19 -2.52 -19.45
N VAL A 205 -22.13 -2.79 -20.22
CA VAL A 205 -21.80 -2.02 -21.42
C VAL A 205 -22.88 -2.18 -22.50
N ASN A 206 -22.99 -1.18 -23.39
CA ASN A 206 -23.86 -1.29 -24.56
C ASN A 206 -23.38 -2.44 -25.47
N ALA A 207 -24.32 -3.27 -25.92
CA ALA A 207 -24.00 -4.44 -26.75
C ALA A 207 -23.22 -4.06 -28.02
N GLY A 208 -22.18 -4.84 -28.34
CA GLY A 208 -21.33 -4.62 -29.53
C GLY A 208 -20.26 -3.54 -29.34
N THR A 209 -20.02 -3.09 -28.11
CA THR A 209 -18.93 -2.17 -27.80
C THR A 209 -17.59 -2.89 -27.90
N HIS A 210 -16.66 -2.34 -28.69
CA HIS A 210 -15.27 -2.79 -28.83
C HIS A 210 -14.38 -1.59 -29.15
N SER A 211 -14.20 -0.71 -28.18
CA SER A 211 -13.57 0.60 -28.45
C SER A 211 -12.93 1.22 -27.22
N TRP A 212 -11.94 2.08 -27.46
CA TRP A 212 -11.35 2.95 -26.45
C TRP A 212 -12.25 4.16 -26.15
N ASN A 213 -12.47 4.44 -24.87
CA ASN A 213 -12.89 5.74 -24.37
C ASN A 213 -11.65 6.47 -23.85
N LEU A 214 -11.37 7.65 -24.39
CA LEU A 214 -10.23 8.46 -24.01
C LEU A 214 -10.64 9.50 -22.97
N ASP A 215 -9.80 9.76 -21.99
CA ASP A 215 -10.05 10.69 -20.89
C ASP A 215 -11.29 10.31 -20.04
N THR A 216 -11.39 9.02 -19.68
CA THR A 216 -12.57 8.38 -19.06
C THR A 216 -13.05 9.08 -17.80
N TYR A 217 -12.14 9.61 -16.97
CA TYR A 217 -12.49 10.33 -15.74
C TYR A 217 -12.70 11.84 -16.00
N GLY A 218 -12.24 12.36 -17.14
CA GLY A 218 -12.34 13.74 -17.57
C GLY A 218 -13.52 13.98 -18.52
N LYS A 219 -13.23 14.40 -19.76
CA LYS A 219 -14.24 14.68 -20.81
C LYS A 219 -14.83 13.41 -21.41
N GLY A 220 -14.07 12.31 -21.41
CA GLY A 220 -14.50 11.01 -21.92
C GLY A 220 -15.68 10.41 -21.17
N LEU A 221 -15.90 10.82 -19.91
CA LEU A 221 -17.00 10.37 -19.06
C LEU A 221 -18.37 10.57 -19.72
N ASP A 222 -18.54 11.60 -20.55
CA ASP A 222 -19.79 11.86 -21.26
C ASP A 222 -20.09 10.81 -22.35
N GLY A 223 -19.04 10.16 -22.86
CA GLY A 223 -19.09 9.22 -23.97
C GLY A 223 -18.69 7.79 -23.60
N VAL A 224 -18.68 7.44 -22.31
CA VAL A 224 -18.48 6.03 -21.92
C VAL A 224 -19.64 5.19 -22.48
N PRO A 225 -19.36 3.97 -22.99
CA PRO A 225 -20.33 3.20 -23.76
C PRO A 225 -21.34 2.44 -22.88
N TYR A 226 -21.94 3.15 -21.92
CA TYR A 226 -23.01 2.65 -21.06
C TYR A 226 -24.38 3.23 -21.45
N PRO A 227 -25.49 2.61 -21.03
CA PRO A 227 -26.81 3.23 -21.04
C PRO A 227 -26.81 4.60 -20.35
N VAL A 228 -27.63 5.54 -20.87
CA VAL A 228 -27.64 6.95 -20.43
C VAL A 228 -27.88 7.14 -18.93
N ASN A 229 -28.67 6.26 -18.30
CA ASN A 229 -28.91 6.31 -16.86
C ASN A 229 -27.64 5.98 -16.05
N ILE A 230 -26.85 5.01 -16.50
CA ILE A 230 -25.57 4.64 -15.87
C ILE A 230 -24.55 5.77 -16.06
N VAL A 231 -24.50 6.37 -17.25
CA VAL A 231 -23.66 7.54 -17.52
C VAL A 231 -24.00 8.71 -16.58
N ASN A 232 -25.29 8.95 -16.33
CA ASN A 232 -25.73 9.98 -15.38
C ASN A 232 -25.31 9.66 -13.94
N ASP A 233 -25.43 8.40 -13.51
CA ASP A 233 -24.99 7.98 -12.17
C ASP A 233 -23.47 8.09 -12.02
N LEU A 234 -22.69 7.76 -13.05
CA LEU A 234 -21.23 7.95 -13.05
C LEU A 234 -20.86 9.44 -12.89
N LYS A 235 -21.56 10.34 -13.57
CA LYS A 235 -21.38 11.80 -13.41
C LYS A 235 -21.76 12.27 -12.01
N ALA A 236 -22.85 11.75 -11.45
CA ALA A 236 -23.27 12.06 -10.10
C ALA A 236 -22.25 11.55 -9.05
N ALA A 237 -21.71 10.35 -9.25
CA ALA A 237 -20.66 9.78 -8.42
C ALA A 237 -19.38 10.60 -8.48
N ARG A 238 -18.93 11.01 -9.67
CA ARG A 238 -17.82 11.94 -9.85
C ARG A 238 -18.06 13.25 -9.08
N ALA A 239 -19.23 13.86 -9.24
CA ALA A 239 -19.55 15.11 -8.55
C ALA A 239 -19.54 14.95 -7.02
N ASP A 240 -20.03 13.82 -6.50
CA ASP A 240 -19.99 13.53 -5.07
C ASP A 240 -18.56 13.32 -4.56
N LEU A 241 -17.73 12.56 -5.27
CA LEU A 241 -16.32 12.35 -4.94
C LEU A 241 -15.54 13.67 -4.97
N MET A 242 -15.75 14.51 -5.98
CA MET A 242 -15.19 15.86 -6.01
C MET A 242 -15.63 16.70 -4.81
N ASN A 243 -16.90 16.61 -4.42
CA ASN A 243 -17.44 17.37 -3.29
C ASN A 243 -16.80 16.95 -1.95
N TRP A 244 -16.24 15.74 -1.83
CA TRP A 244 -15.46 15.35 -0.65
C TRP A 244 -14.18 16.17 -0.46
N TYR A 245 -13.63 16.76 -1.51
CA TYR A 245 -12.47 17.65 -1.39
C TYR A 245 -12.81 18.96 -0.65
N HIS A 246 -14.03 19.45 -0.81
CA HIS A 246 -14.47 20.72 -0.21
C HIS A 246 -15.02 20.56 1.21
N LYS A 247 -15.15 19.33 1.72
CA LYS A 247 -15.68 19.05 3.05
C LYS A 247 -14.58 19.20 4.11
N PRO A 248 -14.77 20.08 5.12
CA PRO A 248 -13.80 20.22 6.20
C PRO A 248 -13.58 18.92 6.96
N GLY A 249 -12.32 18.49 7.04
CA GLY A 249 -11.91 17.27 7.72
C GLY A 249 -12.26 15.97 6.98
N ALA A 250 -12.58 16.04 5.69
CA ALA A 250 -12.91 14.86 4.89
C ALA A 250 -11.80 13.79 4.90
N PRO A 251 -12.17 12.51 4.65
CA PRO A 251 -11.25 11.37 4.67
C PRO A 251 -9.93 11.66 3.96
N THR A 252 -8.80 11.45 4.63
CA THR A 252 -7.45 11.66 4.10
C THR A 252 -6.54 10.48 4.44
N ASP A 253 -5.35 10.43 3.82
CA ASP A 253 -4.26 9.52 4.18
C ASP A 253 -3.06 10.33 4.70
N PRO A 254 -2.55 10.09 5.93
CA PRO A 254 -3.03 9.11 6.91
C PRO A 254 -4.42 9.45 7.46
N ALA A 255 -5.20 8.40 7.78
CA ALA A 255 -6.57 8.52 8.26
C ALA A 255 -6.70 9.41 9.52
N ASP A 256 -5.68 9.43 10.38
CA ASP A 256 -5.61 10.23 11.60
C ASP A 256 -5.73 11.76 11.37
N ASN A 257 -5.48 12.21 10.14
CA ASN A 257 -5.66 13.62 9.76
C ASN A 257 -7.11 13.95 9.37
N SER A 258 -8.01 12.95 9.34
CA SER A 258 -9.43 13.12 9.05
C SER A 258 -10.18 13.52 10.31
N ASP A 259 -11.32 14.20 10.15
CA ASP A 259 -12.22 14.50 11.26
C ASP A 259 -12.98 13.22 11.68
N PRO A 260 -12.93 12.81 12.97
CA PRO A 260 -13.56 11.58 13.45
C PRO A 260 -15.07 11.46 13.14
N LYS A 261 -15.75 12.55 12.81
CA LYS A 261 -17.16 12.50 12.36
C LYS A 261 -17.34 11.67 11.08
N TYR A 262 -16.28 11.37 10.33
CA TYR A 262 -16.30 10.54 9.13
C TYR A 262 -15.88 9.08 9.35
N ASP A 263 -15.55 8.68 10.59
CA ASP A 263 -15.15 7.31 10.92
C ASP A 263 -16.24 6.28 10.62
N TYR A 264 -17.51 6.71 10.51
CA TYR A 264 -18.62 5.84 10.10
C TYR A 264 -18.44 5.25 8.69
N LEU A 265 -17.57 5.83 7.85
CA LEU A 265 -17.24 5.31 6.53
C LEU A 265 -16.24 4.15 6.59
N SER A 266 -15.44 4.05 7.66
CA SER A 266 -14.40 3.03 7.78
C SER A 266 -14.92 1.59 7.74
N PRO A 267 -16.03 1.22 8.44
CA PRO A 267 -16.59 -0.13 8.37
C PRO A 267 -17.46 -0.38 7.14
N MET A 268 -17.71 0.63 6.30
CA MET A 268 -18.49 0.51 5.07
C MET A 268 -17.57 0.19 3.89
N THR A 269 -18.01 -0.65 2.96
CA THR A 269 -17.29 -0.85 1.69
C THR A 269 -17.61 0.30 0.74
N VAL A 270 -16.69 0.66 -0.16
CA VAL A 270 -17.01 1.67 -1.18
C VAL A 270 -18.15 1.21 -2.11
N ASP A 271 -18.33 -0.10 -2.28
CA ASP A 271 -19.50 -0.67 -2.94
C ASP A 271 -20.82 -0.31 -2.23
N SER A 272 -20.95 -0.55 -0.92
CA SER A 272 -22.14 -0.17 -0.14
C SER A 272 -22.31 1.35 -0.10
N TYR A 273 -21.23 2.11 -0.08
CA TYR A 273 -21.30 3.57 -0.22
C TYR A 273 -21.96 4.00 -1.53
N LEU A 274 -21.48 3.49 -2.67
CA LEU A 274 -21.97 3.88 -3.99
C LEU A 274 -23.37 3.34 -4.28
N THR A 275 -23.68 2.11 -3.87
CA THR A 275 -24.93 1.44 -4.24
C THR A 275 -26.04 1.64 -3.21
N GLU A 276 -25.74 1.55 -1.90
CA GLU A 276 -26.75 1.61 -0.85
C GLU A 276 -26.89 3.02 -0.27
N THR A 277 -25.78 3.68 0.03
CA THR A 277 -25.80 5.04 0.61
C THR A 277 -26.15 6.10 -0.44
N LYS A 278 -25.61 5.96 -1.65
CA LYS A 278 -25.86 6.88 -2.76
C LYS A 278 -26.98 6.45 -3.70
N GLY A 279 -27.32 5.16 -3.73
CA GLY A 279 -28.37 4.65 -4.62
C GLY A 279 -27.98 4.61 -6.09
N PHE A 280 -26.68 4.65 -6.42
CA PHE A 280 -26.23 4.57 -7.81
C PHE A 280 -26.37 3.16 -8.37
N HIS A 281 -26.51 3.06 -9.70
CA HIS A 281 -26.51 1.78 -10.39
C HIS A 281 -25.24 0.94 -10.07
N PRO A 282 -25.34 -0.40 -9.91
CA PRO A 282 -24.20 -1.26 -9.59
C PRO A 282 -22.99 -1.12 -10.53
N ALA A 283 -23.24 -0.79 -11.80
CA ALA A 283 -22.19 -0.49 -12.77
C ALA A 283 -21.23 0.64 -12.33
N VAL A 284 -21.67 1.58 -11.48
CA VAL A 284 -20.79 2.61 -10.90
C VAL A 284 -19.77 1.98 -9.96
N SER A 285 -20.19 1.05 -9.11
CA SER A 285 -19.27 0.31 -8.23
C SER A 285 -18.32 -0.58 -9.04
N ASP A 286 -18.82 -1.26 -10.07
CA ASP A 286 -17.98 -2.06 -10.97
C ASP A 286 -16.95 -1.20 -11.72
N PHE A 287 -17.35 -0.03 -12.22
CA PHE A 287 -16.46 0.94 -12.86
C PHE A 287 -15.28 1.32 -11.94
N TYR A 288 -15.55 1.65 -10.68
CA TYR A 288 -14.51 1.97 -9.70
C TYR A 288 -13.75 0.73 -9.18
N THR A 289 -14.23 -0.49 -9.42
CA THR A 289 -13.52 -1.72 -9.03
C THR A 289 -12.20 -1.87 -9.75
N ARG A 290 -12.12 -1.49 -11.03
CA ARG A 290 -10.86 -1.52 -11.79
C ARG A 290 -9.80 -0.66 -11.09
N TYR A 291 -10.21 0.52 -10.65
CA TYR A 291 -9.34 1.45 -9.94
C TYR A 291 -8.98 0.96 -8.54
N ALA A 292 -9.94 0.43 -7.77
CA ALA A 292 -9.67 -0.12 -6.45
C ALA A 292 -8.68 -1.29 -6.50
N VAL A 293 -8.78 -2.15 -7.51
CA VAL A 293 -7.87 -3.29 -7.68
C VAL A 293 -6.46 -2.81 -8.00
N ASP A 294 -6.33 -1.79 -8.85
CA ASP A 294 -5.03 -1.26 -9.25
C ASP A 294 -4.35 -0.42 -8.15
N ALA A 295 -5.12 0.45 -7.49
CA ALA A 295 -4.58 1.41 -6.53
C ALA A 295 -4.57 0.93 -5.07
N LEU A 296 -5.53 0.10 -4.68
CA LEU A 296 -5.74 -0.31 -3.27
C LEU A 296 -5.56 -1.82 -3.05
N ASP A 297 -5.23 -2.58 -4.09
CA ASP A 297 -5.07 -4.04 -4.05
C ASP A 297 -6.31 -4.77 -3.47
N GLY A 298 -7.50 -4.33 -3.89
CA GLY A 298 -8.78 -4.92 -3.47
C GLY A 298 -9.96 -4.50 -4.34
N THR A 299 -11.09 -5.19 -4.24
CA THR A 299 -12.31 -4.81 -4.97
C THR A 299 -13.10 -3.72 -4.24
N THR A 300 -14.07 -3.06 -4.88
CA THR A 300 -14.97 -2.12 -4.17
C THR A 300 -15.75 -2.78 -3.04
N SER A 301 -15.99 -4.09 -3.14
CA SER A 301 -16.65 -4.90 -2.10
C SER A 301 -15.73 -5.28 -0.94
N GLN A 302 -14.43 -4.99 -1.02
CA GLN A 302 -13.44 -5.25 0.02
C GLN A 302 -12.85 -3.96 0.58
N ALA A 303 -12.66 -2.95 -0.27
CA ALA A 303 -12.04 -1.69 0.08
C ALA A 303 -12.97 -0.83 0.95
N SER A 304 -12.41 -0.27 2.02
CA SER A 304 -13.10 0.68 2.91
C SER A 304 -13.56 1.92 2.14
N ALA A 305 -14.78 2.40 2.41
CA ALA A 305 -15.29 3.63 1.83
C ALA A 305 -14.46 4.84 2.25
N HIS A 306 -13.96 4.88 3.50
CA HIS A 306 -13.12 5.98 3.97
C HIS A 306 -11.85 6.13 3.12
N THR A 307 -11.06 5.05 3.02
CA THR A 307 -9.81 5.02 2.23
C THR A 307 -10.09 5.28 0.75
N SER A 308 -11.14 4.64 0.20
CA SER A 308 -11.48 4.79 -1.21
C SER A 308 -11.93 6.21 -1.55
N ILE A 309 -12.69 6.88 -0.68
CA ILE A 309 -13.09 8.28 -0.89
C ILE A 309 -11.88 9.21 -0.83
N SER A 310 -10.96 8.99 0.12
CA SER A 310 -9.71 9.76 0.21
C SER A 310 -8.90 9.68 -1.09
N PHE A 311 -8.83 8.48 -1.69
CA PHE A 311 -8.08 8.23 -2.92
C PHE A 311 -8.82 8.72 -4.17
N LEU A 312 -10.05 8.24 -4.41
CA LEU A 312 -10.83 8.54 -5.62
C LEU A 312 -11.16 10.02 -5.78
N ARG A 313 -11.26 10.80 -4.69
CA ARG A 313 -11.48 12.25 -4.82
C ARG A 313 -10.25 12.96 -5.40
N ALA A 314 -9.04 12.47 -5.14
CA ALA A 314 -7.81 13.06 -5.65
C ALA A 314 -7.73 12.93 -7.18
N GLU A 315 -8.28 11.84 -7.73
CA GLU A 315 -8.30 11.57 -9.18
C GLU A 315 -9.10 12.59 -10.00
N TYR A 316 -10.03 13.28 -9.36
CA TYR A 316 -10.81 14.32 -9.99
C TYR A 316 -10.25 15.73 -9.76
N PHE A 317 -9.11 15.84 -9.07
CA PHE A 317 -8.44 17.10 -8.79
C PHE A 317 -7.05 17.21 -9.47
N PRO A 318 -6.83 18.25 -10.32
CA PRO A 318 -5.62 18.39 -11.13
C PRO A 318 -4.29 18.47 -10.38
N GLU A 319 -4.24 18.98 -9.15
CA GLU A 319 -2.97 19.21 -8.44
C GLU A 319 -2.17 17.93 -8.16
N PHE A 320 -2.82 16.77 -8.24
CA PHE A 320 -2.20 15.44 -8.07
C PHE A 320 -2.35 14.54 -9.30
N ALA A 321 -3.04 15.01 -10.35
CA ALA A 321 -3.23 14.30 -11.63
C ALA A 321 -2.21 14.72 -12.71
N TYR A 322 -1.29 15.63 -12.35
CA TYR A 322 -0.11 15.97 -13.13
C TYR A 322 1.10 15.66 -12.28
#